data_AF-A0A2N2X779-F1
#
_entry.id   AF-A0A2N2X779-F1
#
_cell.length_a   1.000
_cell.length_b   1.000
_cell.length_c   1.000
_cell.angle_alpha   90.00
_cell.angle_beta   90.00
_cell.angle_gamma   90.00
#
_symmetry.space_group_name_H-M   'P 1'
#
loop_
_entity.id
_entity.type
_entity.pdbx_description
1 polymer ?
#
loop_
_entity_poly.entity_id
_entity_poly.type
_entity_poly.pdbx_seq_one_letter_code
_entity_poly.pdbx_strand_id
1 'polypeptide(L)'
;VLAIIVIIKELFYRMVAKKSDETKSSSLKADAWHHRSDAITSLMAFIGISIAIYMGEGYEKADDWAALFASGFIIYNAYLIFRPALGEIMDEHLYDDFVSEIRTISMGVDGVVDTEKCFVRKAGLSFHVDLHLIVNGTISVAEGHEIAHRLKDELLNKLPEINDVLIHIEPDKVEKSEDRSPKSEVKKTGIN
;
A
#
# COMPACT_ATOMS: atom_id res chain seq x y z
N VAL A 1 26.75 -22.83 15.82
CA VAL A 1 25.63 -23.03 14.85
C VAL A 1 24.68 -21.84 14.86
N LEU A 2 24.06 -21.48 15.99
CA LEU A 2 23.13 -20.33 16.08
C LEU A 2 23.72 -18.99 15.63
N ALA A 3 24.94 -18.64 16.06
CA ALA A 3 25.62 -17.44 15.59
C ALA A 3 25.83 -17.40 14.06
N ILE A 4 26.10 -18.56 13.44
CA ILE A 4 26.24 -18.67 11.97
C ILE A 4 24.88 -18.43 11.30
N ILE A 5 23.79 -18.96 11.85
CA ILE A 5 22.42 -18.76 11.34
C ILE A 5 22.03 -17.28 11.40
N VAL A 6 22.32 -16.57 12.50
CA VAL A 6 22.06 -15.14 12.64
C VAL A 6 22.82 -14.33 11.58
N ILE A 7 24.11 -14.64 11.37
CA ILE A 7 24.94 -13.97 10.34
C ILE A 7 24.37 -14.22 8.94
N ILE A 8 23.99 -15.45 8.60
CA ILE A 8 23.43 -15.80 7.29
C ILE A 8 22.08 -15.07 7.07
N LYS A 9 21.20 -15.04 8.07
CA LYS A 9 19.90 -14.36 7.97
C LYS A 9 20.05 -12.85 7.82
N GLU A 10 20.99 -12.22 8.53
CA GLU A 10 21.31 -10.79 8.37
C GLU A 10 21.87 -10.47 6.97
N LEU A 11 22.71 -11.35 6.41
CA LEU A 11 23.19 -11.21 5.03
C LEU A 11 22.05 -11.30 4.01
N PHE A 12 21.13 -12.26 4.17
CA PHE A 12 19.94 -12.35 3.33
C PHE A 12 19.04 -11.13 3.45
N TYR A 13 18.80 -10.63 4.67
CA TYR A 13 18.06 -9.38 4.88
C TYR A 13 18.67 -8.24 4.05
N ARG A 14 19.99 -8.04 4.13
CA ARG A 14 20.66 -6.96 3.39
C ARG A 14 20.54 -7.13 1.87
N MET A 15 20.67 -8.35 1.36
CA MET A 15 20.54 -8.63 -0.07
C MET A 15 19.12 -8.38 -0.57
N VAL A 16 18.11 -8.92 0.13
CA VAL A 16 16.70 -8.81 -0.27
C VAL A 16 16.19 -7.38 -0.06
N ALA A 17 16.60 -6.69 1.00
CA ALA A 17 16.26 -5.28 1.21
C ALA A 17 16.81 -4.38 0.10
N LYS A 18 18.07 -4.59 -0.29
CA LYS A 18 18.66 -3.84 -1.42
C LYS A 18 17.89 -4.11 -2.71
N LYS A 19 17.51 -5.36 -2.98
CA LYS A 19 16.74 -5.73 -4.18
C LYS A 19 15.31 -5.20 -4.14
N SER A 20 14.69 -5.14 -2.97
CA SER A 20 13.39 -4.53 -2.74
C SER A 20 13.40 -3.05 -3.12
N ASP A 21 14.38 -2.29 -2.62
CA ASP A 21 14.48 -0.86 -2.89
C ASP A 21 14.79 -0.58 -4.37
N GLU A 22 15.65 -1.40 -5.00
CA GLU A 22 15.94 -1.32 -6.44
C GLU A 22 14.71 -1.60 -7.32
N THR A 23 13.80 -2.46 -6.88
CA THR A 23 12.64 -2.90 -7.69
C THR A 23 11.30 -2.31 -7.26
N LYS A 24 11.29 -1.45 -6.22
CA LYS A 24 10.09 -0.94 -5.55
C LYS A 24 9.03 -2.02 -5.23
N SER A 25 9.47 -3.26 -5.04
CA SER A 25 8.57 -4.42 -4.91
C SER A 25 8.10 -4.58 -3.46
N SER A 26 6.79 -4.51 -3.22
CA SER A 26 6.23 -4.77 -1.88
C SER A 26 6.45 -6.22 -1.43
N SER A 27 6.43 -7.16 -2.37
CA SER A 27 6.69 -8.58 -2.09
C SER A 27 8.13 -8.81 -1.62
N LEU A 28 9.13 -8.24 -2.32
CA LEU A 28 10.53 -8.30 -1.89
C LEU A 28 10.75 -7.55 -0.56
N LYS A 29 10.06 -6.42 -0.35
CA LYS A 29 10.11 -5.68 0.92
C LYS A 29 9.59 -6.53 2.07
N ALA A 30 8.47 -7.22 1.87
CA ALA A 30 7.88 -8.12 2.86
C ALA A 30 8.83 -9.28 3.19
N ASP A 31 9.46 -9.88 2.16
CA ASP A 31 10.41 -10.98 2.32
C ASP A 31 11.70 -10.54 3.06
N ALA A 32 12.21 -9.34 2.76
CA ALA A 32 13.30 -8.74 3.52
C ALA A 32 12.94 -8.57 5.00
N TRP A 33 11.75 -8.03 5.29
CA TRP A 33 11.27 -7.88 6.67
C TRP A 33 11.05 -9.21 7.37
N HIS A 34 10.64 -10.25 6.65
CA HIS A 34 10.55 -11.61 7.17
C HIS A 34 11.93 -12.13 7.59
N HIS A 35 12.94 -12.01 6.72
CA HIS A 35 14.32 -12.39 7.06
C HIS A 35 14.89 -11.62 8.25
N ARG A 36 14.60 -10.31 8.37
CA ARG A 36 15.00 -9.51 9.54
C ARG A 36 14.33 -10.00 10.82
N SER A 37 13.03 -10.29 10.75
CA SER A 37 12.26 -10.79 11.90
C SER A 37 12.81 -12.14 12.37
N ASP A 38 13.12 -13.05 11.44
CA ASP A 38 13.75 -14.34 11.71
C ASP A 38 15.15 -14.21 12.33
N ALA A 39 15.95 -13.24 11.87
CA ALA A 39 17.28 -12.98 12.42
C ALA A 39 17.18 -12.53 13.88
N ILE A 40 16.21 -11.65 14.19
CA ILE A 40 15.98 -11.14 15.55
C ILE A 40 15.47 -12.25 16.47
N THR A 41 14.49 -13.05 16.05
CA THR A 41 14.00 -14.18 16.86
C THR A 41 15.08 -15.22 17.11
N SER A 42 15.90 -15.54 16.11
CA SER A 42 17.04 -16.44 16.25
C SER A 42 18.10 -15.89 17.22
N LEU A 43 18.34 -14.57 17.21
CA LEU A 43 19.25 -13.91 18.13
C LEU A 43 18.71 -13.94 19.57
N MET A 44 17.41 -13.72 19.78
CA MET A 44 16.78 -13.81 21.10
C MET A 44 16.90 -15.23 21.68
N ALA A 45 16.62 -16.26 20.87
CA ALA A 45 16.79 -17.65 21.27
C ALA A 45 18.27 -17.99 21.58
N PHE A 46 19.21 -17.49 20.78
CA PHE A 46 20.64 -17.67 21.03
C PHE A 46 21.07 -17.06 22.37
N ILE A 47 20.60 -15.86 22.70
CA ILE A 47 20.90 -15.21 23.98
C ILE A 47 20.29 -15.99 25.14
N GLY A 48 19.03 -16.42 25.04
CA GLY A 48 18.34 -17.22 26.07
C GLY A 48 19.07 -18.53 26.40
N ILE A 49 19.38 -19.32 25.37
CA ILE A 49 20.11 -20.59 25.51
C ILE A 49 21.52 -20.35 26.04
N SER A 50 22.22 -19.31 25.57
CA SER A 50 23.57 -18.99 26.03
C SER A 50 23.60 -18.64 27.51
N ILE A 51 22.63 -17.85 27.99
CA ILE A 51 22.50 -17.51 29.41
C ILE A 51 22.18 -18.76 30.25
N ALA A 52 21.23 -19.59 29.80
CA ALA A 52 20.87 -20.82 30.52
C ALA A 52 22.05 -21.78 30.69
N ILE A 53 22.90 -21.92 29.66
CA ILE A 53 24.08 -22.80 29.69
C ILE A 53 25.22 -22.21 30.54
N TYR A 54 25.47 -20.90 30.46
CA TYR A 54 26.64 -20.30 31.11
C TYR A 54 26.42 -19.99 32.60
N MET A 55 25.18 -19.79 33.05
CA MET A 55 24.88 -19.29 34.39
C MET A 55 24.55 -20.38 35.43
N GLY A 56 24.39 -21.65 35.01
CA GLY A 56 24.29 -22.82 35.91
C GLY A 56 22.95 -22.98 36.67
N GLU A 57 22.93 -23.90 37.66
CA GLU A 57 21.74 -24.29 38.44
C GLU A 57 21.05 -23.06 39.07
N GLY A 58 19.80 -22.80 38.64
CA GLY A 58 18.99 -21.64 39.04
C GLY A 58 18.46 -20.81 37.86
N TYR A 59 19.10 -20.89 36.68
CA TYR A 59 18.70 -20.18 35.47
C TYR A 59 18.00 -21.06 34.42
N GLU A 60 17.57 -22.27 34.78
CA GLU A 60 16.88 -23.19 33.87
C GLU A 60 15.63 -22.56 33.23
N LYS A 61 14.92 -21.69 33.97
CA LYS A 61 13.74 -20.97 33.47
C LYS A 61 14.06 -19.80 32.54
N ALA A 62 15.33 -19.43 32.37
CA ALA A 62 15.71 -18.33 31.49
C ALA A 62 15.36 -18.65 30.02
N ASP A 63 15.45 -19.92 29.62
CA ASP A 63 15.06 -20.36 28.29
C ASP A 63 13.54 -20.25 28.07
N ASP A 64 12.73 -20.66 29.04
CA ASP A 64 11.25 -20.51 28.99
C ASP A 64 10.83 -19.05 28.82
N TRP A 65 11.46 -18.13 29.56
CA TRP A 65 11.20 -16.69 29.43
C TRP A 65 11.66 -16.15 28.07
N ALA A 66 12.84 -16.55 27.60
CA ALA A 66 13.34 -16.17 26.28
C ALA A 66 12.41 -16.67 25.16
N ALA A 67 11.90 -17.90 25.27
CA ALA A 67 10.93 -18.47 24.34
C ALA A 67 9.60 -17.71 24.37
N LEU A 68 9.12 -17.32 25.55
CA LEU A 68 7.90 -16.51 25.69
C LEU A 68 8.06 -15.14 25.02
N PHE A 69 9.17 -14.44 25.27
CA PHE A 69 9.44 -13.16 24.59
C PHE A 69 9.60 -13.32 23.08
N ALA A 70 10.29 -14.38 22.62
CA ALA A 70 10.42 -14.68 21.20
C ALA A 70 9.05 -14.93 20.55
N SER A 71 8.16 -15.69 21.19
CA SER A 71 6.81 -15.95 20.66
C SER A 71 5.97 -14.69 20.55
N GLY A 72 6.02 -13.79 21.54
CA GLY A 72 5.37 -12.47 21.46
C GLY A 72 5.89 -11.63 20.30
N PHE A 73 7.22 -11.64 20.09
CA PHE A 73 7.85 -10.94 18.98
C PHE A 73 7.48 -11.54 17.62
N ILE A 74 7.33 -12.87 17.52
CA ILE A 74 6.83 -13.56 16.32
C ILE A 74 5.41 -13.09 16.00
N ILE A 75 4.50 -13.09 16.98
CA ILE A 75 3.11 -12.65 16.80
C ILE A 75 3.06 -11.18 16.36
N TYR A 76 3.87 -10.32 16.97
CA TYR A 76 3.94 -8.90 16.59
C TYR A 76 4.39 -8.72 15.14
N ASN A 77 5.45 -9.41 14.69
CA ASN A 77 5.89 -9.34 13.29
C ASN A 77 4.88 -9.95 12.33
N ALA A 78 4.22 -11.05 12.72
CA ALA A 78 3.16 -11.64 11.93
C ALA A 78 2.03 -10.62 11.70
N TYR A 79 1.61 -9.90 12.74
CA TYR A 79 0.64 -8.81 12.61
C TYR A 79 1.14 -7.67 11.71
N LEU A 80 2.40 -7.25 11.88
CA LEU A 80 3.00 -6.17 11.08
C LEU A 80 3.07 -6.51 9.58
N ILE A 81 3.32 -7.76 9.22
CA ILE A 81 3.34 -8.24 7.82
C ILE A 81 1.91 -8.46 7.30
N PHE A 82 1.03 -8.98 8.14
CA PHE A 82 -0.34 -9.33 7.76
C PHE A 82 -1.24 -8.11 7.54
N ARG A 83 -1.09 -7.04 8.33
CA ARG A 83 -1.94 -5.84 8.25
C ARG A 83 -1.86 -5.13 6.88
N PRO A 84 -0.67 -4.88 6.29
CA PRO A 84 -0.56 -4.32 4.95
C PRO A 84 -1.13 -5.25 3.87
N ALA A 85 -0.86 -6.56 3.96
CA ALA A 85 -1.38 -7.53 3.00
C ALA A 85 -2.92 -7.58 2.99
N LEU A 86 -3.56 -7.50 4.17
CA LEU A 86 -5.01 -7.33 4.26
C LEU A 86 -5.48 -5.99 3.67
N GLY A 87 -4.75 -4.90 3.89
CA GLY A 87 -5.07 -3.60 3.30
C GLY A 87 -5.05 -3.63 1.77
N GLU A 88 -4.03 -4.28 1.18
CA GLU A 88 -3.96 -4.48 -0.28
C GLU A 88 -5.13 -5.33 -0.81
N ILE A 89 -5.56 -6.37 -0.09
CA ILE A 89 -6.71 -7.22 -0.49
C ILE A 89 -8.04 -6.48 -0.37
N MET A 90 -8.20 -5.64 0.66
CA MET A 90 -9.43 -4.88 0.89
C MET A 90 -9.51 -3.60 0.04
N ASP A 91 -8.54 -3.38 -0.86
CA ASP A 91 -8.42 -2.15 -1.67
C ASP A 91 -8.45 -0.89 -0.77
N GLU A 92 -7.77 -0.98 0.38
CA GLU A 92 -7.64 0.12 1.32
C GLU A 92 -6.88 1.26 0.62
N HIS A 93 -7.44 2.48 0.68
CA HIS A 93 -6.95 3.67 -0.02
C HIS A 93 -5.63 4.18 0.58
N LEU A 94 -4.55 3.42 0.39
CA LEU A 94 -3.26 3.61 1.07
C LEU A 94 -2.30 4.54 0.30
N TYR A 95 -2.68 5.02 -0.89
CA TYR A 95 -1.80 5.74 -1.82
C TYR A 95 -2.13 7.23 -1.96
N ASP A 96 -2.50 7.90 -0.85
CA ASP A 96 -2.91 9.31 -0.86
C ASP A 96 -1.83 10.26 -1.42
N ASP A 97 -0.56 10.00 -1.13
CA ASP A 97 0.56 10.77 -1.67
C ASP A 97 0.63 10.65 -3.20
N PHE A 98 0.44 9.43 -3.73
CA PHE A 98 0.45 9.16 -5.16
C PHE A 98 -0.78 9.74 -5.86
N VAL A 99 -1.95 9.69 -5.23
CA VAL A 99 -3.17 10.37 -5.70
C VAL A 99 -2.93 11.87 -5.79
N SER A 100 -2.28 12.46 -4.79
CA SER A 100 -1.97 13.90 -4.76
C SER A 100 -0.99 14.30 -5.87
N GLU A 101 0.00 13.44 -6.15
CA GLU A 101 0.94 13.62 -7.26
C GLU A 101 0.23 13.55 -8.62
N ILE A 102 -0.62 12.54 -8.85
CA ILE A 102 -1.43 12.40 -10.06
C ILE A 102 -2.30 13.64 -10.27
N ARG A 103 -2.99 14.12 -9.22
CA ARG A 103 -3.80 15.35 -9.29
C ARG A 103 -2.96 16.57 -9.67
N THR A 104 -1.78 16.71 -9.07
CA THR A 104 -0.87 17.83 -9.35
C THR A 104 -0.41 17.82 -10.81
N ILE A 105 -0.06 16.65 -11.35
CA ILE A 105 0.30 16.51 -12.78
C ILE A 105 -0.89 16.81 -13.66
N SER A 106 -2.08 16.32 -13.29
CA SER A 106 -3.31 16.51 -14.07
C SER A 106 -3.69 17.98 -14.23
N MET A 107 -3.53 18.79 -13.17
CA MET A 107 -3.76 20.23 -13.22
C MET A 107 -2.78 21.00 -14.13
N GLY A 108 -1.67 20.37 -14.54
CA GLY A 108 -0.71 20.97 -15.47
C GLY A 108 -1.06 20.78 -16.95
N VAL A 109 -2.07 19.96 -17.28
CA VAL A 109 -2.46 19.67 -18.67
C VAL A 109 -3.52 20.65 -19.15
N ASP A 110 -3.28 21.26 -20.31
CA ASP A 110 -4.19 22.24 -20.89
C ASP A 110 -5.55 21.63 -21.27
N GLY A 111 -6.63 22.28 -20.86
CA GLY A 111 -8.01 21.80 -21.03
C GLY A 111 -8.56 21.00 -19.84
N VAL A 112 -7.73 20.71 -18.83
CA VAL A 112 -8.19 20.14 -17.55
C VAL A 112 -8.70 21.25 -16.65
N VAL A 113 -9.95 21.16 -16.21
CA VAL A 113 -10.56 22.11 -15.27
C VAL A 113 -10.30 21.69 -13.83
N ASP A 114 -10.57 20.41 -13.51
CA ASP A 114 -10.36 19.83 -12.19
C ASP A 114 -10.38 18.29 -12.26
N THR A 115 -10.16 17.61 -11.14
CA THR A 115 -10.29 16.16 -10.99
C THR A 115 -11.20 15.83 -9.80
N GLU A 116 -12.21 14.98 -10.00
CA GLU A 116 -13.12 14.62 -8.90
C GLU A 116 -12.57 13.41 -8.12
N LYS A 117 -12.66 12.24 -8.74
CA LYS A 117 -12.28 10.95 -8.15
C LYS A 117 -10.99 10.45 -8.79
N CYS A 118 -10.10 9.94 -7.96
CA CYS A 118 -8.87 9.29 -8.39
C CYS A 118 -8.70 8.02 -7.54
N PHE A 119 -8.93 6.87 -8.16
CA PHE A 119 -8.71 5.57 -7.54
C PHE A 119 -7.40 5.00 -8.07
N VAL A 120 -6.54 4.58 -7.16
CA VAL A 120 -5.25 3.98 -7.49
C VAL A 120 -5.26 2.59 -6.90
N ARG A 121 -5.13 1.59 -7.78
CA ARG A 121 -4.99 0.19 -7.39
C ARG A 121 -3.61 -0.31 -7.77
N LYS A 122 -3.01 -1.09 -6.88
CA LYS A 122 -1.73 -1.74 -7.17
C LYS A 122 -1.97 -3.10 -7.83
N ALA A 123 -1.31 -3.33 -8.96
CA ALA A 123 -1.32 -4.60 -9.68
C ALA A 123 0.13 -5.10 -9.83
N GLY A 124 0.55 -5.97 -8.91
CA GLY A 124 1.93 -6.47 -8.88
C GLY A 124 2.94 -5.37 -8.53
N LEU A 125 3.79 -5.01 -9.48
CA LEU A 125 4.81 -3.95 -9.32
C LEU A 125 4.38 -2.59 -9.88
N SER A 126 3.22 -2.52 -10.51
CA SER A 126 2.74 -1.32 -11.18
C SER A 126 1.38 -0.88 -10.65
N PHE A 127 1.01 0.36 -10.95
CA PHE A 127 -0.27 0.94 -10.58
C PHE A 127 -1.21 1.02 -11.77
N HIS A 128 -2.50 0.83 -11.52
CA HIS A 128 -3.57 1.20 -12.44
C HIS A 128 -4.37 2.32 -11.81
N VAL A 129 -4.73 3.32 -12.61
CA VAL A 129 -5.39 4.53 -12.13
C VAL A 129 -6.72 4.70 -12.84
N ASP A 130 -7.80 4.88 -12.08
CA ASP A 130 -9.11 5.30 -12.59
C ASP A 130 -9.34 6.76 -12.17
N LEU A 131 -9.34 7.67 -13.14
CA LEU A 131 -9.41 9.11 -12.92
C LEU A 131 -10.68 9.71 -13.53
N HIS A 132 -11.41 10.50 -12.76
CA HIS A 132 -12.51 11.32 -13.24
C HIS A 132 -12.00 12.73 -13.50
N LEU A 133 -11.89 13.09 -14.77
CA LEU A 133 -11.37 14.36 -15.26
C LEU A 133 -12.53 15.30 -15.56
N ILE A 134 -12.48 16.52 -15.02
CA ILE A 134 -13.46 17.56 -15.31
C ILE A 134 -12.91 18.42 -16.45
N VAL A 135 -13.70 18.59 -17.52
CA VAL A 135 -13.39 19.43 -18.68
C VAL A 135 -14.57 20.35 -18.99
N ASN A 136 -14.35 21.37 -19.82
CA ASN A 136 -15.42 22.28 -20.21
C ASN A 136 -16.55 21.54 -20.96
N GLY A 137 -17.80 21.61 -20.48
CA GLY A 137 -18.95 20.88 -21.03
C GLY A 137 -19.45 21.36 -22.40
N THR A 138 -18.87 22.44 -22.95
CA THR A 138 -19.20 22.94 -24.30
C THR A 138 -18.29 22.39 -25.40
N ILE A 139 -17.23 21.67 -25.03
CA ILE A 139 -16.31 21.06 -26.01
C ILE A 139 -16.94 19.81 -26.64
N SER A 140 -16.45 19.46 -27.82
CA SER A 140 -16.84 18.22 -28.47
C SER A 140 -16.27 16.99 -27.75
N VAL A 141 -16.92 15.84 -27.93
CA VAL A 141 -16.42 14.55 -27.40
C VAL A 141 -15.02 14.23 -27.94
N ALA A 142 -14.70 14.64 -29.17
CA ALA A 142 -13.39 14.46 -29.77
C ALA A 142 -12.31 15.28 -29.04
N GLU A 143 -12.58 16.55 -28.73
CA GLU A 143 -11.67 17.42 -27.95
C GLU A 143 -11.49 16.90 -26.53
N GLY A 144 -12.58 16.45 -25.88
CA GLY A 144 -12.49 15.80 -24.57
C GLY A 144 -11.61 14.54 -24.61
N HIS A 145 -11.78 13.69 -25.63
CA HIS A 145 -10.96 12.49 -25.83
C HIS A 145 -9.48 12.85 -26.01
N GLU A 146 -9.16 13.91 -26.74
CA GLU A 146 -7.79 14.37 -26.96
C GLU A 146 -7.16 14.93 -25.67
N ILE A 147 -7.91 15.66 -24.84
CA ILE A 147 -7.45 16.10 -23.51
C ILE A 147 -7.15 14.89 -22.64
N ALA A 148 -8.05 13.90 -22.60
CA ALA A 148 -7.84 12.67 -21.82
C ALA A 148 -6.61 11.89 -22.32
N HIS A 149 -6.41 11.79 -23.64
CA HIS A 149 -5.24 11.10 -24.19
C HIS A 149 -3.93 11.81 -23.83
N ARG A 150 -3.88 13.14 -23.96
CA ARG A 150 -2.71 13.94 -23.54
C ARG A 150 -2.41 13.78 -22.06
N LEU A 151 -3.44 13.78 -21.22
CA LEU A 151 -3.28 13.56 -19.78
C LEU A 151 -2.75 12.14 -19.47
N LYS A 152 -3.29 11.13 -20.14
CA LYS A 152 -2.81 9.75 -20.00
C LYS A 152 -1.33 9.65 -20.37
N ASP A 153 -0.92 10.22 -21.50
CA ASP A 153 0.46 10.20 -21.95
C ASP A 153 1.38 10.94 -20.97
N GLU A 154 0.96 12.10 -20.46
CA GLU A 154 1.72 12.88 -19.46
C GLU A 154 1.92 12.10 -18.15
N LEU A 155 0.88 11.42 -17.67
CA LEU A 155 0.95 10.58 -16.46
C LEU A 155 1.89 9.39 -16.66
N LEU A 156 1.78 8.67 -17.79
CA LEU A 156 2.66 7.53 -18.09
C LEU A 156 4.13 7.95 -18.25
N ASN A 157 4.38 9.15 -18.78
CA ASN A 157 5.74 9.69 -18.95
C ASN A 157 6.37 10.13 -17.63
N LYS A 158 5.60 10.79 -16.75
CA LYS A 158 6.11 11.31 -15.47
C LYS A 158 6.16 10.25 -14.37
N LEU A 159 5.23 9.29 -14.40
CA LEU A 159 5.08 8.24 -13.39
C LEU A 159 5.23 6.87 -14.07
N PRO A 160 6.47 6.41 -14.34
CA PRO A 160 6.74 5.14 -15.03
C PRO A 160 6.29 3.89 -14.24
N GLU A 161 5.89 4.07 -12.98
CA GLU A 161 5.29 3.04 -12.14
C GLU A 161 3.79 2.80 -12.44
N ILE A 162 3.15 3.68 -13.22
CA ILE A 162 1.79 3.48 -13.75
C ILE A 162 1.87 2.60 -15.00
N ASN A 163 1.09 1.51 -15.03
CA ASN A 163 0.97 0.66 -16.20
C ASN A 163 -0.17 1.09 -17.13
N ASP A 164 -1.29 1.53 -16.56
CA ASP A 164 -2.43 2.02 -17.34
C ASP A 164 -3.25 3.06 -16.56
N VAL A 165 -3.88 3.96 -17.30
CA VAL A 165 -4.80 4.98 -16.80
C VAL A 165 -6.10 4.93 -17.59
N LEU A 166 -7.21 4.77 -16.88
CA LEU A 166 -8.56 4.94 -17.40
C LEU A 166 -9.08 6.31 -16.98
N ILE A 167 -9.48 7.11 -17.94
CA ILE A 167 -9.97 8.47 -17.70
C ILE A 167 -11.45 8.55 -18.09
N HIS A 168 -12.31 8.83 -17.13
CA HIS A 168 -13.69 9.22 -17.35
C HIS A 168 -13.78 10.74 -17.43
N ILE A 169 -14.38 11.24 -18.51
CA ILE A 169 -14.55 12.67 -18.73
C ILE A 169 -15.91 13.08 -18.17
N GLU A 170 -15.89 14.04 -17.26
CA GLU A 170 -17.05 14.69 -16.67
C GLU A 170 -17.11 16.14 -17.17
N PRO A 171 -18.26 16.66 -17.59
CA PRO A 171 -18.40 18.07 -17.91
C PRO A 171 -18.34 18.89 -16.61
N ASP A 172 -17.73 20.07 -16.67
CA ASP A 172 -17.88 21.08 -15.63
C ASP A 172 -19.37 21.40 -15.47
N LYS A 173 -19.87 21.30 -14.23
CA LYS A 173 -21.27 21.57 -13.97
C LYS A 173 -21.56 23.01 -14.38
N VAL A 174 -22.33 23.19 -15.45
CA VAL A 174 -23.11 24.41 -15.63
C VAL A 174 -24.01 24.50 -14.41
N GLU A 175 -23.77 25.47 -13.51
CA GLU A 175 -24.56 25.66 -12.30
C GLU A 175 -26.06 25.60 -12.63
N LYS A 176 -26.70 24.49 -12.24
CA LYS A 176 -28.08 24.50 -11.78
C LYS A 176 -28.11 23.82 -10.43
N SER A 177 -28.35 24.65 -9.42
CA SER A 177 -28.71 24.29 -8.06
C SER A 177 -29.86 23.27 -8.06
N GLU A 178 -29.57 22.01 -7.73
CA GLU A 178 -30.59 21.02 -7.37
C GLU A 178 -30.16 20.29 -6.09
N ASP A 179 -30.62 20.88 -4.99
CA ASP A 179 -31.19 20.24 -3.79
C ASP A 179 -30.81 18.76 -3.54
N ARG A 180 -29.77 18.55 -2.73
CA ARG A 180 -29.55 17.28 -2.04
C ARG A 180 -30.41 17.23 -0.77
N SER A 181 -31.71 17.04 -0.95
CA SER A 181 -32.57 16.55 0.12
C SER A 181 -32.33 15.03 0.31
N PRO A 182 -31.98 14.54 1.52
CA PRO A 182 -31.82 13.11 1.77
C PRO A 182 -33.18 12.42 1.63
N LYS A 183 -33.28 11.43 0.73
CA LYS A 183 -34.49 10.59 0.59
C LYS A 183 -34.79 9.90 1.92
N SER A 184 -35.95 10.24 2.46
CA SER A 184 -36.59 9.73 3.68
C SER A 184 -36.65 8.20 3.72
N GLU A 185 -36.40 7.66 4.92
CA GLU A 185 -36.69 6.30 5.35
C GLU A 185 -38.07 5.83 4.88
N VAL A 186 -38.09 4.69 4.17
CA VAL A 186 -39.32 3.95 3.87
C VAL A 186 -39.81 3.32 5.16
N LYS A 187 -40.70 4.03 5.85
CA LYS A 187 -41.50 3.53 6.97
C LYS A 187 -42.48 2.46 6.43
N LYS A 188 -42.09 1.19 6.52
CA LYS A 188 -43.04 0.06 6.31
C LYS A 188 -44.14 0.17 7.36
N THR A 189 -45.34 0.52 6.89
CA THR A 189 -46.56 0.62 7.70
C THR A 189 -47.52 -0.46 7.21
N GLY A 190 -47.89 -1.39 8.10
CA GLY A 190 -49.01 -2.34 7.96
C GLY A 190 -48.83 -3.39 6.85
N ILE A 191 -49.49 -4.54 6.84
CA ILE A 191 -50.86 -4.83 7.26
C ILE A 191 -50.98 -6.36 7.47
N ASN A 192 -51.78 -6.73 8.49
CA ASN A 192 -52.42 -8.02 8.80
C ASN A 192 -51.60 -9.13 9.46
#